data_AF-A0A348UX04-F1
#
_entry.id   AF-A0A348UX04-F1
#
_cell.length_a   1.000
_cell.length_b   1.000
_cell.length_c   1.000
_cell.angle_alpha   90.00
_cell.angle_beta   90.00
_cell.angle_gamma   90.00
#
_symmetry.space_group_name_H-M   'P 1'
#
loop_
_entity.id
_entity.type
_entity.pdbx_description
1 polymer ?
#
loop_
_entity_poly.entity_id
_entity_poly.type
_entity_poly.pdbx_seq_one_letter_code
_entity_poly.pdbx_strand_id
1 'polypeptide(L)'
;MNHAPPSSARIREERLLINHSRDFSAAYMSIQYIGRQAADYPHTVTHQTLDALFSVFETAGFEKAKQAFFLYHEAACTLVDIGRTMENEIIRTIVPKLATLLIKSSGNRLRALSQALGRLADNCPAPDTPSFPNTITPLDIQVSGLVEKFTPPGMALPTEMQWTWKGRSLIARTETKIMGVIKFATTLDNINEIHWEAVWMDWFSKNPSGAENLVPKPVCIRDRYLFNITDELPEESPGTLYGSACIVFIPCPGYYEYPNLEGSDREQIQRSFFKSSLALGRLSSQGLFHTALIPLFHNRVQQNRRNDNGRYLWEHAGRLDQWLNSSLFPNFAASGLRDFEHIACQTKRLDLEHYTGEYLLSFILVAGSCFRNKAPHRRGTDNSQPHVDTRDLFCPDLFESLLTGVCEHYFKGLTEFETFDPAPFNIPALIEKLIEKMGRDEHMQEALRVQDQLAMDDEQFEQFLTERGVTDIPAKGEKDIILITGPHLGEFNQPISIPELIEFLFKFSAFCVSSLFLKKHHCTRNLSPG
;
A
#
# COMPACT_ATOMS: atom_id res chain seq x y z
N MET A 1 14.19 -12.89 -44.64
CA MET A 1 15.64 -13.12 -44.43
C MET A 1 15.79 -14.45 -43.71
N ASN A 2 16.64 -15.37 -44.19
CA ASN A 2 16.89 -16.63 -43.49
C ASN A 2 17.75 -16.34 -42.26
N HIS A 3 17.11 -16.28 -41.10
CA HIS A 3 17.80 -16.13 -39.84
C HIS A 3 18.59 -17.40 -39.50
N ALA A 4 19.76 -17.24 -38.89
CA ALA A 4 20.59 -18.36 -38.47
C ALA A 4 19.85 -19.21 -37.42
N PRO A 5 19.93 -20.56 -37.48
CA PRO A 5 19.31 -21.42 -36.49
C PRO A 5 19.97 -21.26 -35.10
N PRO A 6 19.27 -21.62 -34.01
CA PRO A 6 19.85 -21.59 -32.67
C PRO A 6 21.10 -22.48 -32.58
N SER A 7 22.08 -22.07 -31.76
CA SER A 7 23.35 -22.80 -31.62
C SER A 7 23.13 -24.21 -31.06
N SER A 8 23.91 -25.19 -31.52
CA SER A 8 23.85 -26.57 -31.04
C SER A 8 24.08 -26.69 -29.52
N ALA A 9 24.92 -25.80 -28.98
CA ALA A 9 25.13 -25.66 -27.54
C ALA A 9 23.83 -25.27 -26.82
N ARG A 10 23.07 -24.28 -27.33
CA ARG A 10 21.78 -23.88 -26.73
C ARG A 10 20.75 -25.01 -26.75
N ILE A 11 20.61 -25.69 -27.90
CA ILE A 11 19.69 -26.83 -28.04
C ILE A 11 20.03 -27.93 -27.01
N ARG A 12 21.32 -28.16 -26.73
CA ARG A 12 21.74 -29.13 -25.72
C ARG A 12 21.34 -28.69 -24.32
N GLU A 13 21.59 -27.43 -23.94
CA GLU A 13 21.21 -26.92 -22.62
C GLU A 13 19.68 -26.94 -22.41
N GLU A 14 18.90 -26.59 -23.43
CA GLU A 14 17.43 -26.69 -23.41
C GLU A 14 16.97 -28.12 -23.10
N ARG A 15 17.51 -29.13 -23.79
CA ARG A 15 17.16 -30.54 -23.55
C ARG A 15 17.51 -31.02 -22.15
N LEU A 16 18.64 -30.55 -21.60
CA LEU A 16 19.07 -30.92 -20.26
C LEU A 16 18.15 -30.33 -19.18
N LEU A 17 17.61 -29.14 -19.39
CA LEU A 17 16.59 -28.55 -18.51
C LEU A 17 15.24 -29.28 -18.62
N ILE A 18 14.79 -29.59 -19.85
CA ILE A 18 13.53 -30.33 -20.08
C ILE A 18 13.56 -31.70 -19.40
N ASN A 19 14.68 -32.42 -19.52
CA ASN A 19 14.82 -33.76 -18.93
C ASN A 19 15.12 -33.75 -17.43
N HIS A 20 15.17 -32.58 -16.78
CA HIS A 20 15.52 -32.40 -15.37
C HIS A 20 16.81 -33.11 -14.96
N SER A 21 17.80 -33.18 -15.86
CA SER A 21 19.05 -33.94 -15.64
C SER A 21 20.18 -33.08 -15.05
N ARG A 22 19.86 -31.91 -14.52
CA ARG A 22 20.80 -30.94 -13.96
C ARG A 22 20.58 -30.79 -12.45
N ASP A 23 21.69 -30.68 -11.71
CA ASP A 23 21.65 -30.14 -10.35
C ASP A 23 21.33 -28.63 -10.35
N PHE A 24 21.11 -28.07 -9.17
CA PHE A 24 20.73 -26.67 -9.00
C PHE A 24 21.68 -25.69 -9.71
N SER A 25 22.99 -25.83 -9.50
CA SER A 25 24.00 -24.92 -10.04
C SER A 25 24.06 -25.01 -11.56
N ALA A 26 24.03 -26.24 -12.11
CA ALA A 26 24.04 -26.44 -13.54
C ALA A 26 22.75 -25.97 -14.22
N ALA A 27 21.59 -26.13 -13.56
CA ALA A 27 20.32 -25.60 -14.04
C ALA A 27 20.35 -24.06 -14.09
N TYR A 28 20.84 -23.41 -13.02
CA TYR A 28 20.99 -21.96 -12.95
C TYR A 28 21.86 -21.41 -14.09
N MET A 29 23.04 -22.01 -14.30
CA MET A 29 23.94 -21.61 -15.40
C MET A 29 23.32 -21.84 -16.79
N SER A 30 22.53 -22.91 -16.95
CA SER A 30 21.84 -23.21 -18.21
C SER A 30 20.79 -22.14 -18.53
N ILE A 31 20.01 -21.70 -17.54
CA ILE A 31 19.04 -20.61 -17.69
C ILE A 31 19.74 -19.31 -18.11
N GLN A 32 20.81 -18.92 -17.40
CA GLN A 32 21.57 -17.71 -17.74
C GLN A 32 22.19 -17.75 -19.14
N TYR A 33 22.62 -18.93 -19.58
CA TYR A 33 23.15 -19.11 -20.93
C TYR A 33 22.04 -18.97 -21.98
N ILE A 34 20.90 -19.62 -21.78
CA ILE A 34 19.73 -19.53 -22.66
C ILE A 34 19.24 -18.08 -22.73
N GLY A 35 19.12 -17.38 -21.60
CA GLY A 35 18.65 -16.00 -21.53
C GLY A 35 19.56 -15.03 -22.30
N ARG A 36 20.89 -15.14 -22.13
CA ARG A 36 21.85 -14.34 -22.92
C ARG A 36 21.72 -14.60 -24.41
N GLN A 37 21.62 -15.86 -24.83
CA GLN A 37 21.45 -16.21 -26.23
C GLN A 37 20.11 -15.72 -26.80
N ALA A 38 19.03 -15.73 -26.01
CA ALA A 38 17.74 -15.21 -26.42
C ALA A 38 17.75 -13.68 -26.54
N ALA A 39 18.48 -12.97 -25.67
CA ALA A 39 18.66 -11.52 -25.76
C ALA A 39 19.49 -11.11 -27.00
N ASP A 40 20.59 -11.82 -27.27
CA ASP A 40 21.47 -11.53 -28.42
C ASP A 40 20.81 -11.90 -29.76
N TYR A 41 19.99 -12.96 -29.78
CA TYR A 41 19.39 -13.53 -30.99
C TYR A 41 17.89 -13.84 -30.81
N PRO A 42 17.01 -12.84 -30.61
CA PRO A 42 15.59 -13.06 -30.23
C PRO A 42 14.78 -13.84 -31.26
N HIS A 43 15.10 -13.68 -32.55
CA HIS A 43 14.46 -14.40 -33.66
C HIS A 43 14.70 -15.93 -33.64
N THR A 44 15.64 -16.40 -32.82
CA THR A 44 15.94 -17.84 -32.67
C THR A 44 15.16 -18.52 -31.55
N VAL A 45 14.36 -17.79 -30.77
CA VAL A 45 13.54 -18.35 -29.68
C VAL A 45 12.46 -19.27 -30.26
N THR A 46 12.35 -20.48 -29.73
CA THR A 46 11.38 -21.50 -30.19
C THR A 46 10.52 -22.00 -29.03
N HIS A 47 9.50 -22.81 -29.33
CA HIS A 47 8.74 -23.54 -28.30
C HIS A 47 9.63 -24.36 -27.37
N GLN A 48 10.68 -25.01 -27.90
CA GLN A 48 11.63 -25.76 -27.08
C GLN A 48 12.36 -24.87 -26.07
N THR A 49 12.72 -23.64 -26.46
CA THR A 49 13.30 -22.66 -25.55
C THR A 49 12.34 -22.31 -24.42
N LEU A 50 11.06 -22.10 -24.73
CA LEU A 50 10.05 -21.82 -23.71
C LEU A 50 9.82 -23.03 -22.81
N ASP A 51 9.67 -24.23 -23.37
CA ASP A 51 9.46 -25.47 -22.62
C ASP A 51 10.61 -25.75 -21.65
N ALA A 52 11.86 -25.50 -22.08
CA ALA A 52 13.03 -25.64 -21.21
C ALA A 52 13.04 -24.67 -20.02
N LEU A 53 12.58 -23.43 -20.21
CA LEU A 53 12.48 -22.45 -19.12
C LEU A 53 11.27 -22.73 -18.23
N PHE A 54 10.14 -23.15 -18.80
CA PHE A 54 8.93 -23.50 -18.04
C PHE A 54 9.08 -24.78 -17.22
N SER A 55 9.85 -25.76 -17.70
CA SER A 55 10.08 -27.03 -16.98
C SER A 55 10.69 -26.80 -15.60
N VAL A 56 11.45 -25.71 -15.41
CA VAL A 56 12.02 -25.32 -14.11
C VAL A 56 10.94 -25.20 -13.03
N PHE A 57 9.74 -24.72 -13.39
CA PHE A 57 8.61 -24.56 -12.46
C PHE A 57 7.80 -25.84 -12.24
N GLU A 58 7.98 -26.85 -13.09
CA GLU A 58 7.21 -28.10 -13.04
C GLU A 58 7.88 -29.13 -12.11
N THR A 59 9.19 -29.05 -11.93
CA THR A 59 9.93 -29.98 -11.07
C THR A 59 9.90 -29.59 -9.60
N ALA A 60 9.60 -30.57 -8.74
CA ALA A 60 9.74 -30.45 -7.29
C ALA A 60 11.21 -30.54 -6.81
N GLY A 61 12.14 -30.89 -7.72
CA GLY A 61 13.54 -31.18 -7.38
C GLY A 61 14.31 -30.01 -6.76
N PHE A 62 13.86 -28.77 -6.98
CA PHE A 62 14.54 -27.58 -6.49
C PHE A 62 13.88 -26.94 -5.26
N GLU A 63 12.67 -27.35 -4.87
CA GLU A 63 11.88 -26.66 -3.84
C GLU A 63 12.56 -26.60 -2.48
N LYS A 64 13.28 -27.67 -2.10
CA LYS A 64 13.98 -27.79 -0.82
C LYS A 64 15.33 -27.05 -0.80
N ALA A 65 15.80 -26.54 -1.94
CA ALA A 65 17.06 -25.81 -1.99
C ALA A 65 16.91 -24.46 -1.26
N LYS A 66 17.86 -24.13 -0.38
CA LYS A 66 17.87 -22.83 0.34
C LYS A 66 17.81 -21.62 -0.60
N GLN A 67 18.32 -21.79 -1.83
CA GLN A 67 18.40 -20.76 -2.86
C GLN A 67 17.36 -20.95 -3.99
N ALA A 68 16.32 -21.77 -3.79
CA ALA A 68 15.29 -22.06 -4.79
C ALA A 68 14.69 -20.80 -5.42
N PHE A 69 14.47 -19.76 -4.60
CA PHE A 69 14.00 -18.45 -5.06
C PHE A 69 14.83 -17.90 -6.23
N PHE A 70 16.16 -17.93 -6.14
CA PHE A 70 17.03 -17.33 -7.17
C PHE A 70 16.94 -18.08 -8.50
N LEU A 71 16.79 -19.41 -8.47
CA LEU A 71 16.62 -20.20 -9.69
C LEU A 71 15.30 -19.90 -10.38
N TYR A 72 14.19 -19.93 -9.63
CA TYR A 72 12.87 -19.59 -10.16
C TYR A 72 12.83 -18.15 -10.66
N HIS A 73 13.45 -17.22 -9.94
CA HIS A 73 13.48 -15.82 -10.29
C HIS A 73 14.28 -15.58 -11.58
N GLU A 74 15.42 -16.25 -11.76
CA GLU A 74 16.20 -16.18 -13.00
C GLU A 74 15.42 -16.71 -14.21
N ALA A 75 14.76 -17.86 -14.06
CA ALA A 75 13.92 -18.43 -15.12
C ALA A 75 12.75 -17.50 -15.47
N ALA A 76 12.07 -16.96 -14.45
CA ALA A 76 10.94 -16.06 -14.63
C ALA A 76 11.36 -14.73 -15.27
N CYS A 77 12.46 -14.13 -14.82
CA CYS A 77 12.99 -12.90 -15.44
C CYS A 77 13.41 -13.13 -16.88
N THR A 78 14.08 -14.25 -17.17
CA THR A 78 14.45 -14.60 -18.56
C THR A 78 13.21 -14.69 -19.45
N LEU A 79 12.16 -15.36 -18.98
CA LEU A 79 10.89 -15.44 -19.71
C LEU A 79 10.24 -14.07 -19.88
N VAL A 80 10.20 -13.24 -18.83
CA VAL A 80 9.65 -11.87 -18.90
C VAL A 80 10.42 -11.01 -19.90
N ASP A 81 11.75 -11.04 -19.88
CA ASP A 81 12.59 -10.26 -20.79
C ASP A 81 12.35 -10.67 -22.26
N ILE A 82 12.20 -11.97 -22.54
CA ILE A 82 11.79 -12.47 -23.86
C ILE A 82 10.36 -11.98 -24.19
N GLY A 83 9.45 -12.11 -23.22
CA GLY A 83 8.03 -11.77 -23.31
C GLY A 83 7.75 -10.29 -23.63
N ARG A 84 8.65 -9.38 -23.24
CA ARG A 84 8.48 -7.93 -23.45
C ARG A 84 8.44 -7.52 -24.91
N THR A 85 9.04 -8.28 -25.81
CA THR A 85 9.15 -7.90 -27.23
C THR A 85 7.84 -8.09 -27.98
N MET A 86 6.97 -9.04 -27.59
CA MET A 86 5.62 -9.27 -28.15
C MET A 86 5.51 -9.37 -29.70
N GLU A 87 6.62 -9.58 -30.41
CA GLU A 87 6.68 -9.59 -31.88
C GLU A 87 6.17 -10.90 -32.52
N ASN A 88 6.19 -12.01 -31.78
CA ASN A 88 5.85 -13.36 -32.28
C ASN A 88 4.72 -14.00 -31.45
N GLU A 89 3.84 -14.78 -32.09
CA GLU A 89 2.77 -15.56 -31.44
C GLU A 89 3.28 -16.43 -30.29
N ILE A 90 4.44 -17.05 -30.44
CA ILE A 90 5.09 -17.86 -29.39
C ILE A 90 5.37 -17.01 -28.16
N ILE A 91 5.95 -15.82 -28.36
CA ILE A 91 6.33 -14.88 -27.29
C ILE A 91 5.08 -14.36 -26.56
N ARG A 92 3.98 -14.14 -27.30
CA ARG A 92 2.69 -13.72 -26.73
C ARG A 92 2.08 -14.73 -25.74
N THR A 93 2.53 -15.98 -25.77
CA THR A 93 2.06 -17.00 -24.80
C THR A 93 2.78 -16.95 -23.45
N ILE A 94 3.92 -16.25 -23.34
CA ILE A 94 4.76 -16.27 -22.14
C ILE A 94 4.05 -15.63 -20.95
N VAL A 95 3.57 -14.39 -21.09
CA VAL A 95 2.95 -13.65 -20.00
C VAL A 95 1.68 -14.36 -19.50
N PRO A 96 0.75 -14.83 -20.35
CA PRO A 96 -0.39 -15.62 -19.90
C PRO A 96 0.01 -16.90 -19.15
N LYS A 97 1.00 -17.66 -19.66
CA LYS A 97 1.45 -18.90 -19.01
C LYS A 97 2.10 -18.63 -17.65
N LEU A 98 2.89 -17.56 -17.53
CA LEU A 98 3.46 -17.11 -16.25
C LEU A 98 2.36 -16.68 -15.27
N ALA A 99 1.34 -15.95 -15.71
CA ALA A 99 0.21 -15.55 -14.88
C ALA A 99 -0.58 -16.77 -14.38
N THR A 100 -0.82 -17.78 -15.22
CA THR A 100 -1.43 -19.05 -14.78
C THR A 100 -0.57 -19.77 -13.74
N LEU A 101 0.76 -19.80 -13.93
CA LEU A 101 1.69 -20.40 -12.97
C LEU A 101 1.70 -19.62 -11.64
N LEU A 102 1.63 -18.29 -11.68
CA LEU A 102 1.58 -17.42 -10.51
C LEU A 102 0.41 -17.81 -9.59
N ILE A 103 -0.81 -17.92 -10.14
CA ILE A 103 -2.01 -18.27 -9.39
C ILE A 103 -1.87 -19.64 -8.68
N LYS A 104 -1.26 -20.61 -9.36
CA LYS A 104 -1.06 -21.99 -8.86
C LYS A 104 0.15 -22.16 -7.94
N SER A 105 0.96 -21.12 -7.76
CA SER A 105 2.21 -21.19 -6.99
C SER A 105 2.04 -20.71 -5.55
N SER A 106 2.98 -21.12 -4.71
CA SER A 106 3.16 -20.67 -3.31
C SER A 106 4.65 -20.47 -2.99
N GLY A 107 4.95 -19.87 -1.84
CA GLY A 107 6.31 -19.73 -1.31
C GLY A 107 7.33 -19.09 -2.27
N ASN A 108 8.54 -19.67 -2.35
CA ASN A 108 9.65 -19.14 -3.17
C ASN A 108 9.31 -19.00 -4.65
N ARG A 109 8.51 -19.94 -5.19
CA ARG A 109 8.10 -19.94 -6.60
C ARG A 109 7.15 -18.78 -6.88
N LEU A 110 6.14 -18.59 -6.03
CA LEU A 110 5.21 -17.47 -6.11
C LEU A 110 5.95 -16.13 -6.06
N ARG A 111 6.84 -15.96 -5.08
CA ARG A 111 7.62 -14.72 -4.91
C ARG A 111 8.48 -14.43 -6.15
N ALA A 112 9.13 -15.44 -6.71
CA ALA A 112 9.95 -15.30 -7.91
C ALA A 112 9.12 -14.89 -9.14
N LEU A 113 7.98 -15.55 -9.37
CA LEU A 113 7.07 -15.24 -10.47
C LEU A 113 6.48 -13.84 -10.32
N SER A 114 6.06 -13.48 -9.11
CA SER A 114 5.46 -12.18 -8.81
C SER A 114 6.43 -11.03 -9.11
N GLN A 115 7.65 -11.09 -8.56
CA GLN A 115 8.70 -10.08 -8.81
C GLN A 115 9.12 -9.99 -10.29
N ALA A 116 9.15 -11.12 -11.00
CA ALA A 116 9.47 -11.10 -12.42
C ALA A 116 8.34 -10.41 -13.22
N LEU A 117 7.08 -10.79 -12.99
CA LEU A 117 5.92 -10.20 -13.66
C LEU A 117 5.74 -8.72 -13.30
N GLY A 118 6.07 -8.30 -12.07
CA GLY A 118 6.09 -6.89 -11.68
C GLY A 118 6.97 -6.01 -12.57
N ARG A 119 8.05 -6.56 -13.15
CA ARG A 119 8.94 -5.84 -14.08
C ARG A 119 8.32 -5.52 -15.43
N LEU A 120 7.15 -6.07 -15.74
CA LEU A 120 6.38 -5.73 -16.93
C LEU A 120 5.75 -4.33 -16.84
N ALA A 121 5.67 -3.74 -15.64
CA ALA A 121 5.16 -2.39 -15.48
C ALA A 121 6.01 -1.38 -16.27
N ASP A 122 5.35 -0.66 -17.17
CA ASP A 122 5.95 0.38 -18.02
C ASP A 122 5.06 1.63 -18.04
N ASN A 123 4.61 2.05 -16.86
CA ASN A 123 3.82 3.28 -16.74
C ASN A 123 4.82 4.44 -16.71
N CYS A 124 4.86 5.21 -17.79
CA CYS A 124 5.50 6.52 -17.73
C CYS A 124 4.60 7.45 -16.91
N PRO A 125 5.15 8.24 -15.96
CA PRO A 125 4.39 9.27 -15.27
C PRO A 125 3.69 10.18 -16.28
N ALA A 126 2.52 10.70 -15.92
CA ALA A 126 1.85 11.71 -16.73
C ALA A 126 2.84 12.87 -17.04
N PRO A 127 2.93 13.34 -18.30
CA PRO A 127 3.91 14.35 -18.72
C PRO A 127 3.75 15.72 -18.02
N ASP A 128 2.62 15.94 -17.35
CA ASP A 128 2.23 17.23 -16.77
C ASP A 128 2.19 17.23 -15.23
N THR A 129 2.97 16.37 -14.55
CA THR A 129 3.02 16.39 -13.06
C THR A 129 3.53 17.73 -12.54
N PRO A 130 3.02 18.21 -11.39
CA PRO A 130 3.39 19.52 -10.86
C PRO A 130 4.86 19.55 -10.46
N SER A 131 5.54 20.67 -10.75
CA SER A 131 6.90 20.92 -10.27
C SER A 131 6.89 21.51 -8.87
N PHE A 132 7.73 20.98 -7.98
CA PHE A 132 7.85 21.47 -6.61
C PHE A 132 9.10 22.34 -6.46
N PRO A 133 8.99 23.62 -6.07
CA PRO A 133 10.15 24.47 -5.83
C PRO A 133 10.89 24.02 -4.57
N ASN A 134 12.24 24.07 -4.61
CA ASN A 134 13.10 23.70 -3.47
C ASN A 134 13.02 24.67 -2.29
N THR A 135 12.51 25.89 -2.50
CA THR A 135 12.36 26.90 -1.46
C THR A 135 10.99 27.54 -1.59
N ILE A 136 10.21 27.43 -0.52
CA ILE A 136 8.85 27.96 -0.44
C ILE A 136 8.83 28.98 0.67
N THR A 137 8.44 30.21 0.35
CA THR A 137 8.28 31.27 1.36
C THR A 137 6.80 31.36 1.74
N PRO A 138 6.44 31.15 3.03
CA PRO A 138 5.07 31.31 3.47
C PRO A 138 4.63 32.78 3.35
N LEU A 139 3.33 32.99 3.11
CA LEU A 139 2.72 34.31 3.18
C LEU A 139 2.19 34.55 4.60
N ASP A 140 2.71 35.59 5.26
CA ASP A 140 2.17 36.05 6.54
C ASP A 140 0.73 36.51 6.39
N ILE A 141 -0.17 36.00 7.23
CA ILE A 141 -1.60 36.27 7.17
C ILE A 141 -2.25 36.19 8.56
N GLN A 142 -3.38 36.86 8.73
CA GLN A 142 -4.25 36.72 9.91
C GLN A 142 -5.29 35.62 9.68
N VAL A 143 -5.77 34.99 10.76
CA VAL A 143 -6.83 33.97 10.69
C VAL A 143 -8.06 34.51 9.97
N SER A 144 -8.47 35.76 10.25
CA SER A 144 -9.60 36.43 9.62
C SER A 144 -9.50 36.46 8.08
N GLY A 145 -8.31 36.77 7.55
CA GLY A 145 -8.04 36.81 6.11
C GLY A 145 -8.13 35.44 5.44
N LEU A 146 -7.91 34.34 6.19
CA LEU A 146 -8.11 32.98 5.70
C LEU A 146 -9.61 32.61 5.70
N VAL A 147 -10.34 32.97 6.76
CA VAL A 147 -11.79 32.69 6.90
C VAL A 147 -12.59 33.30 5.75
N GLU A 148 -12.23 34.51 5.32
CA GLU A 148 -12.85 35.15 4.15
C GLU A 148 -12.73 34.30 2.87
N LYS A 149 -11.66 33.51 2.72
CA LYS A 149 -11.40 32.73 1.49
C LYS A 149 -12.15 31.42 1.41
N PHE A 150 -12.51 30.84 2.54
CA PHE A 150 -13.34 29.64 2.58
C PHE A 150 -14.81 29.93 2.94
N THR A 151 -15.18 31.20 3.06
CA THR A 151 -16.58 31.64 3.11
C THR A 151 -17.12 31.85 1.68
N PRO A 152 -18.27 31.26 1.31
CA PRO A 152 -18.86 31.46 -0.02
C PRO A 152 -19.12 32.94 -0.35
N PRO A 153 -18.88 33.39 -1.59
CA PRO A 153 -19.14 34.77 -1.99
C PRO A 153 -20.61 35.16 -1.77
N GLY A 154 -20.86 36.31 -1.13
CA GLY A 154 -22.20 36.81 -0.86
C GLY A 154 -22.86 36.27 0.42
N MET A 155 -22.20 35.36 1.14
CA MET A 155 -22.58 35.04 2.52
C MET A 155 -21.86 35.98 3.50
N ALA A 156 -22.58 36.49 4.49
CA ALA A 156 -21.95 37.10 5.65
C ALA A 156 -21.09 36.05 6.36
N LEU A 157 -19.97 36.49 6.95
CA LEU A 157 -19.19 35.65 7.85
C LEU A 157 -20.14 35.08 8.92
N PRO A 158 -20.16 33.76 9.15
CA PRO A 158 -21.03 33.16 10.16
C PRO A 158 -20.80 33.83 11.51
N THR A 159 -21.87 34.27 12.16
CA THR A 159 -21.80 34.94 13.47
C THR A 159 -21.26 34.01 14.55
N GLU A 160 -21.47 32.69 14.40
CA GLU A 160 -20.93 31.63 15.25
C GLU A 160 -20.21 30.59 14.39
N MET A 161 -18.88 30.58 14.46
CA MET A 161 -18.02 29.57 13.83
C MET A 161 -17.42 28.73 14.94
N GLN A 162 -17.66 27.42 14.90
CA GLN A 162 -17.06 26.48 15.84
C GLN A 162 -15.73 26.00 15.29
N TRP A 163 -14.75 25.96 16.18
CA TRP A 163 -13.39 25.55 15.87
C TRP A 163 -13.08 24.27 16.63
N THR A 164 -12.48 23.30 15.95
CA THR A 164 -12.19 21.99 16.55
C THR A 164 -10.90 21.43 15.98
N TRP A 165 -10.02 20.99 16.87
CA TRP A 165 -8.81 20.27 16.47
C TRP A 165 -9.13 18.82 16.10
N LYS A 166 -8.52 18.35 15.01
CA LYS A 166 -8.35 16.93 14.69
C LYS A 166 -6.91 16.69 14.27
N GLY A 167 -6.11 16.11 15.18
CA GLY A 167 -4.67 16.01 15.00
C GLY A 167 -4.06 17.39 14.80
N ARG A 168 -3.29 17.58 13.71
CA ARG A 168 -2.67 18.86 13.31
C ARG A 168 -3.57 19.77 12.46
N SER A 169 -4.86 19.46 12.34
CA SER A 169 -5.81 20.24 11.53
C SER A 169 -6.82 20.94 12.42
N LEU A 170 -6.93 22.25 12.26
CA LEU A 170 -7.96 23.08 12.88
C LEU A 170 -9.13 23.21 11.90
N ILE A 171 -10.29 22.68 12.30
CA ILE A 171 -11.48 22.60 11.45
C ILE A 171 -12.46 23.70 11.83
N ALA A 172 -12.78 24.55 10.86
CA ALA A 172 -13.79 25.58 10.97
C ALA A 172 -15.15 25.04 10.47
N ARG A 173 -16.17 25.05 11.32
CA ARG A 173 -17.51 24.53 10.98
C ARG A 173 -18.62 25.48 11.41
N THR A 174 -19.72 25.43 10.67
CA THR A 174 -21.05 25.86 11.14
C THR A 174 -21.77 24.66 11.73
N GLU A 175 -23.00 24.85 12.24
CA GLU A 175 -23.83 23.74 12.74
C GLU A 175 -24.03 22.62 11.70
N THR A 176 -24.07 22.96 10.42
CA THR A 176 -24.47 22.04 9.35
C THR A 176 -23.36 21.65 8.40
N LYS A 177 -22.21 22.34 8.40
CA LYS A 177 -21.17 22.13 7.39
C LYS A 177 -19.77 22.52 7.87
N ILE A 178 -18.77 21.77 7.41
CA ILE A 178 -17.37 22.18 7.47
C ILE A 178 -17.10 23.24 6.40
N MET A 179 -16.61 24.39 6.82
CA MET A 179 -16.34 25.54 5.95
C MET A 179 -14.92 25.51 5.41
N GLY A 180 -13.95 25.21 6.26
CA GLY A 180 -12.53 25.20 5.92
C GLY A 180 -11.70 24.43 6.93
N VAL A 181 -10.50 24.05 6.51
CA VAL A 181 -9.51 23.35 7.32
C VAL A 181 -8.19 24.08 7.21
N ILE A 182 -7.57 24.35 8.36
CA ILE A 182 -6.21 24.88 8.47
C ILE A 182 -5.33 23.72 8.95
N LYS A 183 -4.43 23.23 8.10
CA LYS A 183 -3.54 22.10 8.41
C LYS A 183 -2.13 22.63 8.65
N PHE A 184 -1.62 22.39 9.85
CA PHE A 184 -0.36 22.93 10.33
C PHE A 184 0.79 21.96 10.15
N ALA A 185 2.00 22.51 10.01
CA ALA A 185 3.22 21.73 10.05
C ALA A 185 3.49 21.20 11.46
N THR A 186 4.04 19.98 11.55
CA THR A 186 4.48 19.38 12.83
C THR A 186 5.99 19.27 12.96
N THR A 187 6.72 19.48 11.86
CA THR A 187 8.19 19.53 11.81
C THR A 187 8.63 20.50 10.71
N LEU A 188 9.91 20.87 10.69
CA LEU A 188 10.49 21.69 9.62
C LEU A 188 10.34 21.03 8.25
N ASP A 189 10.65 19.72 8.14
CA ASP A 189 10.55 18.98 6.88
C ASP A 189 9.11 18.89 6.36
N ASN A 190 8.15 18.80 7.29
CA ASN A 190 6.74 18.68 6.96
C ASN A 190 6.15 19.97 6.35
N ILE A 191 6.81 21.13 6.45
CA ILE A 191 6.38 22.36 5.76
C ILE A 191 6.31 22.15 4.24
N ASN A 192 7.29 21.44 3.68
CA ASN A 192 7.30 21.15 2.24
C ASN A 192 6.19 20.17 1.87
N GLU A 193 5.96 19.13 2.68
CA GLU A 193 4.94 18.11 2.47
C GLU A 193 3.52 18.71 2.44
N ILE A 194 3.17 19.56 3.40
CA ILE A 194 1.85 20.22 3.42
C ILE A 194 1.70 21.19 2.23
N HIS A 195 2.77 21.88 1.81
CA HIS A 195 2.71 22.68 0.59
C HIS A 195 2.46 21.81 -0.65
N TRP A 196 3.12 20.65 -0.75
CA TRP A 196 2.91 19.71 -1.84
C TRP A 196 1.47 19.19 -1.88
N GLU A 197 0.85 18.97 -0.72
CA GLU A 197 -0.57 18.60 -0.63
C GLU A 197 -1.47 19.60 -1.34
N ALA A 198 -1.30 20.90 -1.07
CA ALA A 198 -2.11 21.95 -1.70
C ALA A 198 -1.88 22.03 -3.22
N VAL A 199 -0.62 21.84 -3.67
CA VAL A 199 -0.28 21.80 -5.09
C VAL A 199 -0.90 20.59 -5.77
N TRP A 200 -0.88 19.42 -5.15
CA TRP A 200 -1.56 18.23 -5.66
C TRP A 200 -3.07 18.41 -5.74
N MET A 201 -3.69 18.98 -4.71
CA MET A 201 -5.13 19.29 -4.71
C MET A 201 -5.50 20.21 -5.89
N ASP A 202 -4.71 21.25 -6.14
CA ASP A 202 -4.90 22.15 -7.28
C ASP A 202 -4.72 21.41 -8.61
N TRP A 203 -3.68 20.59 -8.73
CA TRP A 203 -3.41 19.80 -9.92
C TRP A 203 -4.55 18.82 -10.25
N PHE A 204 -5.02 18.06 -9.27
CA PHE A 204 -6.13 17.11 -9.46
C PHE A 204 -7.46 17.82 -9.74
N SER A 205 -7.66 19.03 -9.23
CA SER A 205 -8.84 19.84 -9.58
C SER A 205 -8.87 20.24 -11.06
N LYS A 206 -7.68 20.39 -11.68
CA LYS A 206 -7.50 20.71 -13.10
C LYS A 206 -7.39 19.46 -13.99
N ASN A 207 -6.95 18.34 -13.41
CA ASN A 207 -6.72 17.06 -14.08
C ASN A 207 -7.54 15.96 -13.38
N PRO A 208 -8.88 15.96 -13.54
CA PRO A 208 -9.72 14.99 -12.85
C PRO A 208 -9.42 13.58 -13.37
N SER A 209 -9.00 12.69 -12.46
CA SER A 209 -8.78 11.28 -12.75
C SER A 209 -10.08 10.46 -12.84
N GLY A 210 -11.24 11.12 -12.95
CA GLY A 210 -12.57 10.52 -13.14
C GLY A 210 -13.68 11.23 -12.36
N ALA A 211 -14.93 10.99 -12.75
CA ALA A 211 -16.11 11.74 -12.31
C ALA A 211 -16.50 11.58 -10.82
N GLU A 212 -15.94 10.61 -10.11
CA GLU A 212 -16.44 10.22 -8.78
C GLU A 212 -15.60 10.73 -7.61
N ASN A 213 -14.31 11.04 -7.79
CA ASN A 213 -13.44 11.47 -6.70
C ASN A 213 -13.59 12.96 -6.43
N LEU A 214 -13.91 13.29 -5.17
CA LEU A 214 -14.01 14.67 -4.74
C LEU A 214 -12.67 15.06 -4.12
N VAL A 215 -12.00 16.01 -4.74
CA VAL A 215 -10.71 16.54 -4.29
C VAL A 215 -10.95 17.85 -3.53
N PRO A 216 -10.39 18.01 -2.32
CA PRO A 216 -10.51 19.26 -1.58
C PRO A 216 -9.99 20.44 -2.40
N LYS A 217 -10.58 21.62 -2.21
CA LYS A 217 -10.15 22.82 -2.93
C LYS A 217 -9.12 23.57 -2.10
N PRO A 218 -7.86 23.71 -2.54
CA PRO A 218 -6.87 24.46 -1.78
C PRO A 218 -7.17 25.96 -1.87
N VAL A 219 -6.87 26.70 -0.80
CA VAL A 219 -6.96 28.16 -0.78
C VAL A 219 -5.66 28.73 -1.32
N CYS A 220 -5.77 29.54 -2.37
CA CYS A 220 -4.65 30.25 -2.98
C CYS A 220 -4.82 31.76 -2.79
N ILE A 221 -3.80 32.44 -2.26
CA ILE A 221 -3.78 33.89 -2.09
C ILE A 221 -2.46 34.41 -2.66
N ARG A 222 -2.51 35.33 -3.62
CA ARG A 222 -1.33 35.89 -4.30
C ARG A 222 -0.39 34.80 -4.85
N ASP A 223 -0.97 33.78 -5.48
CA ASP A 223 -0.25 32.63 -6.03
C ASP A 223 0.62 31.89 -4.99
N ARG A 224 0.10 31.79 -3.75
CA ARG A 224 0.71 31.06 -2.64
C ARG A 224 -0.35 30.18 -1.96
N TYR A 225 0.07 28.98 -1.59
CA TYR A 225 -0.71 28.01 -0.82
C TYR A 225 -0.21 27.83 0.62
N LEU A 226 1.03 28.23 0.90
CA LEU A 226 1.66 28.15 2.21
C LEU A 226 1.53 29.49 2.92
N PHE A 227 1.05 29.44 4.16
CA PHE A 227 0.78 30.60 4.99
C PHE A 227 1.52 30.51 6.32
N ASN A 228 1.74 31.64 6.94
CA ASN A 228 2.21 31.75 8.30
C ASN A 228 1.21 32.60 9.09
N ILE A 229 0.57 32.02 10.10
CA ILE A 229 -0.43 32.72 10.90
C ILE A 229 0.28 33.68 11.88
N THR A 230 -0.15 34.93 11.90
CA THR A 230 0.53 36.02 12.64
C THR A 230 -0.20 36.47 13.90
N ASP A 231 -1.45 36.05 14.07
CA ASP A 231 -2.32 36.33 15.21
C ASP A 231 -2.62 35.05 16.01
N GLU A 232 -3.28 35.22 17.16
CA GLU A 232 -3.67 34.10 18.01
C GLU A 232 -4.71 33.20 17.30
N LEU A 233 -4.56 31.90 17.49
CA LEU A 233 -5.52 30.92 16.99
C LEU A 233 -6.81 30.96 17.83
N PRO A 234 -7.98 30.65 17.22
CA PRO A 234 -9.26 30.68 17.92
C PRO A 234 -9.41 29.57 18.98
N GLU A 235 -8.54 28.56 18.95
CA GLU A 235 -8.48 27.46 19.91
C GLU A 235 -7.03 27.23 20.33
N GLU A 236 -6.82 26.80 21.58
CA GLU A 236 -5.49 26.49 22.09
C GLU A 236 -4.84 25.40 21.23
N SER A 237 -3.62 25.66 20.75
CA SER A 237 -2.92 24.75 19.85
C SER A 237 -2.50 23.48 20.57
N PRO A 238 -2.60 22.30 19.93
CA PRO A 238 -1.94 21.11 20.46
C PRO A 238 -0.42 21.36 20.51
N GLY A 239 0.27 20.90 21.55
CA GLY A 239 1.71 21.10 21.74
C GLY A 239 2.62 20.42 20.70
N THR A 240 2.05 19.86 19.63
CA THR A 240 2.73 19.10 18.58
C THR A 240 2.99 19.91 17.30
N LEU A 241 2.58 21.19 17.26
CA LEU A 241 2.76 22.04 16.08
C LEU A 241 4.19 22.58 15.97
N TYR A 242 4.67 22.70 14.74
CA TYR A 242 5.93 23.36 14.42
C TYR A 242 5.66 24.79 13.94
N GLY A 243 5.60 25.72 14.89
CA GLY A 243 5.30 27.12 14.62
C GLY A 243 3.92 27.32 14.01
N SER A 244 3.80 28.34 13.16
CA SER A 244 2.54 28.83 12.59
C SER A 244 2.39 28.57 11.09
N ALA A 245 3.27 27.75 10.50
CA ALA A 245 3.23 27.40 9.09
C ALA A 245 2.05 26.44 8.79
N CYS A 246 1.23 26.78 7.80
CA CYS A 246 0.04 26.00 7.47
C CYS A 246 -0.37 26.11 5.98
N ILE A 247 -1.20 25.16 5.55
CA ILE A 247 -2.04 25.29 4.34
C ILE A 247 -3.51 25.41 4.74
N VAL A 248 -4.33 25.91 3.82
CA VAL A 248 -5.79 25.98 4.01
C VAL A 248 -6.50 25.36 2.81
N PHE A 249 -7.54 24.57 3.09
CA PHE A 249 -8.38 24.00 2.04
C PHE A 249 -9.85 23.89 2.46
N ILE A 250 -10.72 23.81 1.46
CA ILE A 250 -12.15 23.57 1.62
C ILE A 250 -12.39 22.08 1.38
N PRO A 251 -12.81 21.31 2.41
CA PRO A 251 -13.00 19.88 2.27
C PRO A 251 -14.25 19.57 1.45
N CYS A 252 -14.25 18.39 0.83
CA CYS A 252 -15.44 17.86 0.16
C CYS A 252 -16.44 17.28 1.17
N PRO A 253 -17.73 17.15 0.81
CA PRO A 253 -18.68 16.36 1.59
C PRO A 253 -18.13 14.95 1.84
N GLY A 254 -18.19 14.47 3.07
CA GLY A 254 -17.66 13.16 3.46
C GLY A 254 -16.16 13.10 3.74
N TYR A 255 -15.42 14.21 3.75
CA TYR A 255 -13.95 14.20 3.93
C TYR A 255 -13.47 13.67 5.30
N TYR A 256 -14.30 13.78 6.34
CA TYR A 256 -14.01 13.28 7.69
C TYR A 256 -14.92 12.11 8.12
N GLU A 257 -15.64 11.52 7.15
CA GLU A 257 -16.51 10.36 7.35
C GLU A 257 -15.73 9.09 6.98
N TYR A 258 -14.87 8.63 7.90
CA TYR A 258 -14.08 7.42 7.67
C TYR A 258 -14.96 6.17 7.76
N PRO A 259 -14.71 5.16 6.92
CA PRO A 259 -15.58 3.98 6.83
C PRO A 259 -15.51 3.07 8.06
N ASN A 260 -14.52 3.24 8.92
CA ASN A 260 -14.32 2.44 10.12
C ASN A 260 -14.73 3.17 11.41
N LEU A 261 -15.44 4.30 11.30
CA LEU A 261 -16.09 4.94 12.44
C LEU A 261 -17.35 4.18 12.84
N GLU A 262 -17.65 4.21 14.14
CA GLU A 262 -18.87 3.69 14.71
C GLU A 262 -20.11 4.33 14.04
N GLY A 263 -21.12 3.52 13.74
CA GLY A 263 -22.36 3.97 13.12
C GLY A 263 -22.39 3.98 11.59
N SER A 264 -21.26 3.70 10.91
CA SER A 264 -21.23 3.56 9.45
C SER A 264 -22.06 2.34 9.01
N ASP A 265 -23.00 2.54 8.09
CA ASP A 265 -23.78 1.44 7.53
C ASP A 265 -23.04 0.68 6.42
N ARG A 266 -23.59 -0.46 6.01
CA ARG A 266 -23.01 -1.33 4.98
C ARG A 266 -22.75 -0.60 3.66
N GLU A 267 -23.69 0.22 3.20
CA GLU A 267 -23.63 0.89 1.91
C GLU A 267 -22.56 1.99 1.92
N GLN A 268 -22.48 2.76 3.00
CA GLN A 268 -21.47 3.79 3.20
C GLN A 268 -20.04 3.21 3.21
N ILE A 269 -19.85 2.09 3.90
CA ILE A 269 -18.57 1.39 3.94
C ILE A 269 -18.19 0.93 2.53
N GLN A 270 -19.06 0.17 1.86
CA GLN A 270 -18.80 -0.35 0.51
C GLN A 270 -18.48 0.77 -0.48
N ARG A 271 -19.29 1.85 -0.48
CA ARG A 271 -19.09 3.00 -1.36
C ARG A 271 -17.73 3.65 -1.16
N SER A 272 -17.31 3.85 0.09
CA SER A 272 -16.01 4.47 0.41
C SER A 272 -14.85 3.62 -0.09
N PHE A 273 -14.91 2.30 0.11
CA PHE A 273 -13.90 1.34 -0.34
C PHE A 273 -13.81 1.28 -1.86
N PHE A 274 -14.93 1.07 -2.55
CA PHE A 274 -14.97 0.83 -3.99
C PHE A 274 -14.58 2.07 -4.80
N LYS A 275 -15.06 3.24 -4.36
CA LYS A 275 -14.67 4.50 -4.97
C LYS A 275 -13.17 4.76 -4.81
N SER A 276 -12.63 4.53 -3.62
CA SER A 276 -11.21 4.78 -3.34
C SER A 276 -10.30 3.77 -4.03
N SER A 277 -10.70 2.50 -4.15
CA SER A 277 -9.93 1.50 -4.88
C SER A 277 -9.93 1.79 -6.39
N LEU A 278 -11.07 2.21 -6.95
CA LEU A 278 -11.16 2.68 -8.34
C LEU A 278 -10.24 3.88 -8.59
N ALA A 279 -10.22 4.84 -7.66
CA ALA A 279 -9.33 6.00 -7.70
C ALA A 279 -7.86 5.58 -7.78
N LEU A 280 -7.43 4.70 -6.87
CA LEU A 280 -6.05 4.23 -6.79
C LEU A 280 -5.65 3.46 -8.04
N GLY A 281 -6.55 2.64 -8.59
CA GLY A 281 -6.31 1.95 -9.86
C GLY A 281 -6.03 2.94 -11.00
N ARG A 282 -6.85 3.99 -11.12
CA ARG A 282 -6.67 5.02 -12.15
C ARG A 282 -5.40 5.86 -11.95
N LEU A 283 -5.03 6.17 -10.71
CA LEU A 283 -3.75 6.84 -10.44
C LEU A 283 -2.58 5.92 -10.81
N SER A 284 -2.66 4.64 -10.42
CA SER A 284 -1.61 3.65 -10.68
C SER A 284 -1.37 3.44 -12.17
N SER A 285 -2.42 3.49 -13.00
CA SER A 285 -2.29 3.37 -14.47
C SER A 285 -1.55 4.55 -15.10
N GLN A 286 -1.55 5.71 -14.43
CA GLN A 286 -0.83 6.94 -14.81
C GLN A 286 0.56 7.04 -14.16
N GLY A 287 0.99 6.01 -13.44
CA GLY A 287 2.27 6.02 -12.71
C GLY A 287 2.26 6.97 -11.49
N LEU A 288 1.10 7.25 -10.92
CA LEU A 288 0.92 8.00 -9.68
C LEU A 288 0.49 7.05 -8.56
N PHE A 289 1.13 7.17 -7.40
CA PHE A 289 0.90 6.29 -6.27
C PHE A 289 0.62 7.10 -5.01
N HIS A 290 -0.42 6.73 -4.28
CA HIS A 290 -0.56 7.10 -2.88
C HIS A 290 0.40 6.22 -2.05
N THR A 291 1.25 6.76 -1.20
CA THR A 291 2.34 5.99 -0.55
C THR A 291 2.10 5.74 0.94
N ALA A 292 0.93 6.08 1.44
CA ALA A 292 0.56 5.90 2.85
C ALA A 292 -0.97 5.86 3.00
N LEU A 293 -1.65 4.84 2.45
CA LEU A 293 -3.11 4.76 2.62
C LEU A 293 -3.50 4.59 4.09
N ILE A 294 -2.66 3.89 4.85
CA ILE A 294 -2.60 3.92 6.31
C ILE A 294 -1.12 3.90 6.77
N PRO A 295 -0.77 4.43 7.95
CA PRO A 295 0.60 4.40 8.46
C PRO A 295 0.98 3.01 9.00
N LEU A 296 1.70 2.21 8.20
CA LEU A 296 2.14 0.85 8.55
C LEU A 296 3.59 0.77 9.06
N PHE A 297 3.83 -0.04 10.10
CA PHE A 297 5.15 -0.23 10.69
C PHE A 297 5.47 -1.69 11.05
N HIS A 298 6.75 -2.08 10.95
CA HIS A 298 7.30 -3.37 11.41
C HIS A 298 7.66 -3.39 12.90
N ASN A 299 8.08 -2.25 13.43
CA ASN A 299 8.40 -2.04 14.85
C ASN A 299 8.29 -0.55 15.19
N ARG A 300 7.24 -0.18 15.93
CA ARG A 300 7.01 1.22 16.33
C ARG A 300 7.99 1.69 17.41
N VAL A 301 8.53 0.79 18.23
CA VAL A 301 9.50 1.10 19.29
C VAL A 301 10.91 1.34 18.74
N GLN A 302 11.22 0.80 17.56
CA GLN A 302 12.58 0.81 16.98
C GLN A 302 12.69 1.58 15.65
N GLN A 303 11.78 2.49 15.37
CA GLN A 303 11.70 3.21 14.09
C GLN A 303 13.03 3.89 13.70
N ASN A 304 13.73 4.47 14.68
CA ASN A 304 14.97 5.24 14.46
C ASN A 304 16.22 4.39 14.15
N ARG A 305 16.14 3.05 14.21
CA ARG A 305 17.29 2.14 14.01
C ARG A 305 17.41 1.56 12.62
N ARG A 306 16.38 1.68 11.79
CA ARG A 306 16.32 0.98 10.51
C ARG A 306 16.38 1.97 9.36
N ASN A 307 17.04 1.55 8.27
CA ASN A 307 17.14 2.33 7.04
C ASN A 307 15.76 2.61 6.38
N ASP A 308 14.72 1.87 6.78
CA ASP A 308 13.33 2.04 6.33
C ASP A 308 12.48 2.91 7.28
N ASN A 309 13.09 3.52 8.30
CA ASN A 309 12.41 4.25 9.39
C ASN A 309 11.29 3.43 10.08
N GLY A 310 11.40 2.09 10.03
CA GLY A 310 10.42 1.16 10.58
C GLY A 310 9.17 0.95 9.72
N ARG A 311 9.09 1.49 8.49
CA ARG A 311 7.94 1.29 7.58
C ARG A 311 7.75 -0.18 7.22
N TYR A 312 6.51 -0.63 7.19
CA TYR A 312 6.19 -2.01 6.82
C TYR A 312 6.41 -2.27 5.33
N LEU A 313 7.08 -3.37 5.00
CA LEU A 313 7.30 -3.89 3.65
C LEU A 313 6.69 -5.28 3.59
N TRP A 314 5.56 -5.40 2.88
CA TRP A 314 4.74 -6.60 2.88
C TRP A 314 5.44 -7.80 2.21
N GLU A 315 6.36 -7.54 1.29
CA GLU A 315 7.15 -8.56 0.58
C GLU A 315 8.09 -9.35 1.50
N HIS A 316 8.32 -8.85 2.72
CA HIS A 316 9.12 -9.52 3.75
C HIS A 316 8.29 -10.39 4.69
N ALA A 317 6.96 -10.30 4.64
CA ALA A 317 6.05 -11.09 5.48
C ALA A 317 6.36 -10.99 6.99
N GLY A 318 6.89 -9.84 7.44
CA GLY A 318 7.19 -9.61 8.85
C GLY A 318 5.94 -9.39 9.68
N ARG A 319 6.06 -9.41 11.01
CA ARG A 319 5.00 -9.01 11.93
C ARG A 319 4.47 -7.61 11.60
N LEU A 320 3.15 -7.44 11.62
CA LEU A 320 2.49 -6.14 11.47
C LEU A 320 2.10 -5.58 12.84
N ASP A 321 2.65 -4.43 13.20
CA ASP A 321 2.50 -3.87 14.54
C ASP A 321 1.28 -2.98 14.71
N GLN A 322 0.52 -3.26 15.78
CA GLN A 322 -0.64 -2.49 16.19
C GLN A 322 -1.58 -2.23 15.01
N TRP A 323 -1.94 -3.28 14.29
CA TRP A 323 -2.64 -3.20 13.00
C TRP A 323 -3.96 -2.41 13.12
N LEU A 324 -4.65 -2.57 14.25
CA LEU A 324 -5.90 -1.90 14.54
C LEU A 324 -5.69 -0.39 14.76
N ASN A 325 -4.65 -0.01 15.53
CA ASN A 325 -4.28 1.40 15.73
C ASN A 325 -3.85 2.06 14.41
N SER A 326 -3.10 1.34 13.58
CA SER A 326 -2.64 1.80 12.27
C SER A 326 -3.81 2.12 11.34
N SER A 327 -4.96 1.48 11.53
CA SER A 327 -6.13 1.63 10.69
C SER A 327 -7.10 2.73 11.14
N LEU A 328 -6.87 3.40 12.28
CA LEU A 328 -7.84 4.33 12.89
C LEU A 328 -8.24 5.51 11.99
N PHE A 329 -7.28 6.07 11.26
CA PHE A 329 -7.49 7.25 10.42
C PHE A 329 -6.92 6.99 9.02
N PRO A 330 -7.66 6.24 8.19
CA PRO A 330 -7.19 5.96 6.84
C PRO A 330 -7.21 7.21 5.96
N ASN A 331 -6.31 7.25 5.00
CA ASN A 331 -6.22 8.33 4.01
C ASN A 331 -7.25 8.15 2.87
N PHE A 332 -8.42 7.61 3.22
CA PHE A 332 -9.63 7.58 2.40
C PHE A 332 -10.89 7.65 3.27
N ALA A 333 -11.95 8.25 2.74
CA ALA A 333 -13.23 8.44 3.39
C ALA A 333 -14.37 8.38 2.36
N ALA A 334 -15.60 8.71 2.77
CA ALA A 334 -16.75 8.80 1.87
C ALA A 334 -16.52 9.74 0.66
N SER A 335 -15.68 10.77 0.81
CA SER A 335 -15.31 11.68 -0.28
C SER A 335 -14.34 11.06 -1.31
N GLY A 336 -13.63 9.99 -0.97
CA GLY A 336 -12.52 9.40 -1.74
C GLY A 336 -11.18 9.52 -1.01
N LEU A 337 -10.09 9.64 -1.77
CA LEU A 337 -8.72 9.75 -1.24
C LEU A 337 -8.50 11.06 -0.47
N ARG A 338 -7.57 11.02 0.49
CA ARG A 338 -7.22 12.12 1.41
C ARG A 338 -5.69 12.23 1.54
N ASP A 339 -5.22 13.30 2.16
CA ASP A 339 -3.81 13.50 2.53
C ASP A 339 -2.85 13.39 1.31
N PHE A 340 -3.08 14.26 0.33
CA PHE A 340 -2.40 14.26 -0.98
C PHE A 340 -0.90 14.59 -0.91
N GLU A 341 -0.35 14.94 0.26
CA GLU A 341 1.12 14.98 0.50
C GLU A 341 1.79 13.62 0.24
N HIS A 342 1.03 12.52 0.29
CA HIS A 342 1.52 11.17 0.05
C HIS A 342 1.40 10.71 -1.40
N ILE A 343 1.25 11.62 -2.36
CA ILE A 343 1.28 11.27 -3.79
C ILE A 343 2.72 11.30 -4.30
N ALA A 344 3.16 10.18 -4.88
CA ALA A 344 4.45 10.01 -5.52
C ALA A 344 4.32 9.58 -6.97
N CYS A 345 5.30 9.94 -7.78
CA CYS A 345 5.44 9.44 -9.15
C CYS A 345 6.22 8.12 -9.14
N GLN A 346 5.96 7.28 -10.14
CA GLN A 346 6.76 6.08 -10.38
C GLN A 346 8.23 6.43 -10.59
N THR A 347 9.11 5.77 -9.84
CA THR A 347 10.57 5.92 -9.95
C THR A 347 11.27 4.59 -10.22
N LYS A 348 10.69 3.48 -9.78
CA LYS A 348 11.23 2.12 -9.95
C LYS A 348 10.26 1.25 -10.74
N ARG A 349 10.80 0.22 -11.38
CA ARG A 349 9.99 -0.74 -12.17
C ARG A 349 8.98 -1.52 -11.34
N LEU A 350 9.30 -1.81 -10.07
CA LEU A 350 8.45 -2.60 -9.18
C LEU A 350 7.44 -1.76 -8.39
N ASP A 351 7.42 -0.43 -8.56
CA ASP A 351 6.54 0.44 -7.76
C ASP A 351 5.06 0.06 -7.95
N LEU A 352 4.63 -0.28 -9.18
CA LEU A 352 3.24 -0.69 -9.42
C LEU A 352 2.86 -1.95 -8.64
N GLU A 353 3.71 -2.98 -8.66
CA GLU A 353 3.47 -4.22 -7.90
C GLU A 353 3.45 -3.93 -6.39
N HIS A 354 4.47 -3.20 -5.91
CA HIS A 354 4.64 -2.84 -4.51
C HIS A 354 3.43 -2.09 -3.95
N TYR A 355 3.03 -0.99 -4.59
CA TYR A 355 1.93 -0.15 -4.13
C TYR A 355 0.57 -0.84 -4.31
N THR A 356 0.39 -1.68 -5.34
CA THR A 356 -0.83 -2.51 -5.45
C THR A 356 -0.98 -3.41 -4.22
N GLY A 357 0.09 -4.09 -3.81
CA GLY A 357 0.09 -4.91 -2.60
C GLY A 357 -0.16 -4.08 -1.33
N GLU A 358 0.46 -2.91 -1.23
CA GLU A 358 0.27 -2.00 -0.09
C GLU A 358 -1.16 -1.48 0.02
N TYR A 359 -1.83 -1.18 -1.09
CA TYR A 359 -3.24 -0.78 -1.11
C TYR A 359 -4.15 -1.88 -0.61
N LEU A 360 -3.99 -3.09 -1.12
CA LEU A 360 -4.82 -4.23 -0.71
C LEU A 360 -4.62 -4.54 0.76
N LEU A 361 -3.37 -4.54 1.23
CA LEU A 361 -3.07 -4.70 2.65
C LEU A 361 -3.79 -3.63 3.49
N SER A 362 -3.68 -2.36 3.08
CA SER A 362 -4.33 -1.25 3.77
C SER A 362 -5.86 -1.40 3.79
N PHE A 363 -6.49 -1.74 2.68
CA PHE A 363 -7.94 -1.98 2.62
C PHE A 363 -8.35 -3.15 3.52
N ILE A 364 -7.63 -4.26 3.51
CA ILE A 364 -7.93 -5.44 4.34
C ILE A 364 -7.87 -5.07 5.83
N LEU A 365 -6.85 -4.32 6.24
CA LEU A 365 -6.69 -3.86 7.62
C LEU A 365 -7.81 -2.90 8.04
N VAL A 366 -8.16 -1.94 7.19
CA VAL A 366 -9.27 -1.01 7.47
C VAL A 366 -10.61 -1.76 7.51
N ALA A 367 -10.85 -2.73 6.62
CA ALA A 367 -12.06 -3.55 6.62
C ALA A 367 -12.17 -4.36 7.92
N GLY A 368 -11.07 -4.97 8.38
CA GLY A 368 -11.00 -5.61 9.69
C GLY A 368 -11.32 -4.64 10.84
N SER A 369 -10.83 -3.40 10.75
CA SER A 369 -11.10 -2.37 11.76
C SER A 369 -12.56 -1.93 11.82
N CYS A 370 -13.29 -1.94 10.69
CA CYS A 370 -14.74 -1.66 10.67
C CYS A 370 -15.52 -2.63 11.58
N PHE A 371 -15.09 -3.88 11.71
CA PHE A 371 -15.71 -4.85 12.60
C PHE A 371 -15.25 -4.68 14.05
N ARG A 372 -13.94 -4.54 14.27
CA ARG A 372 -13.36 -4.37 15.61
C ARG A 372 -13.85 -3.10 16.31
N ASN A 373 -14.07 -2.02 15.57
CA ASN A 373 -14.51 -0.74 16.11
C ASN A 373 -15.98 -0.71 16.53
N LYS A 374 -16.76 -1.78 16.28
CA LYS A 374 -18.12 -1.93 16.85
C LYS A 374 -18.11 -2.16 18.37
N ALA A 375 -16.98 -2.62 18.91
CA ALA A 375 -16.80 -2.82 20.35
C ALA A 375 -15.36 -2.48 20.76
N PRO A 376 -14.98 -1.18 20.75
CA PRO A 376 -13.59 -0.76 20.97
C PRO A 376 -13.04 -1.14 22.36
N HIS A 377 -13.94 -1.38 23.33
CA HIS A 377 -13.59 -1.85 24.67
C HIS A 377 -13.22 -3.33 24.74
N ARG A 378 -13.51 -4.14 23.71
CA ARG A 378 -13.15 -5.57 23.64
C ARG A 378 -11.77 -5.72 22.99
N ARG A 379 -10.73 -5.41 23.76
CA ARG A 379 -9.32 -5.48 23.33
C ARG A 379 -8.41 -5.98 24.45
N GLY A 380 -7.39 -6.74 24.08
CA GLY A 380 -6.32 -7.20 24.96
C GLY A 380 -6.63 -8.55 25.61
N THR A 381 -6.50 -8.59 26.94
CA THR A 381 -6.71 -9.80 27.74
C THR A 381 -7.84 -9.55 28.73
N ASP A 382 -8.75 -10.51 28.87
CA ASP A 382 -9.75 -10.48 29.95
C ASP A 382 -9.27 -11.38 31.11
N ASN A 383 -9.69 -11.09 32.33
CA ASN A 383 -9.33 -11.88 33.53
C ASN A 383 -9.81 -13.34 33.46
N SER A 384 -10.71 -13.67 32.52
CA SER A 384 -11.31 -15.01 32.35
C SER A 384 -10.77 -15.82 31.16
N GLN A 385 -10.16 -15.17 30.16
CA GLN A 385 -9.63 -15.81 28.96
C GLN A 385 -8.27 -15.21 28.57
N PRO A 386 -7.30 -16.02 28.11
CA PRO A 386 -5.95 -15.55 27.81
C PRO A 386 -5.92 -14.45 26.72
N HIS A 387 -6.93 -14.39 25.86
CA HIS A 387 -7.07 -13.40 24.80
C HIS A 387 -8.54 -13.01 24.64
N VAL A 388 -8.81 -11.75 24.32
CA VAL A 388 -10.15 -11.35 23.90
C VAL A 388 -10.44 -11.91 22.52
N ASP A 389 -11.56 -12.64 22.40
CA ASP A 389 -12.12 -13.11 21.14
C ASP A 389 -13.24 -12.16 20.70
N THR A 390 -13.14 -11.65 19.48
CA THR A 390 -14.05 -10.70 18.83
C THR A 390 -14.50 -11.19 17.45
N ARG A 391 -14.31 -12.47 17.14
CA ARG A 391 -14.73 -13.04 15.84
C ARG A 391 -16.23 -12.91 15.60
N ASP A 392 -17.03 -12.83 16.67
CA ASP A 392 -18.47 -12.54 16.62
C ASP A 392 -18.81 -11.15 16.07
N LEU A 393 -17.87 -10.19 16.08
CA LEU A 393 -18.09 -8.86 15.49
C LEU A 393 -18.02 -8.85 13.96
N PHE A 394 -17.37 -9.86 13.38
CA PHE A 394 -17.13 -9.94 11.95
C PHE A 394 -18.37 -10.46 11.22
N CYS A 395 -18.67 -9.85 10.08
CA CYS A 395 -19.65 -10.35 9.12
C CYS A 395 -18.90 -10.88 7.91
N PRO A 396 -18.77 -12.21 7.74
CA PRO A 396 -18.04 -12.81 6.63
C PRO A 396 -18.48 -12.28 5.26
N ASP A 397 -19.80 -12.27 5.01
CA ASP A 397 -20.36 -11.81 3.73
C ASP A 397 -19.99 -10.36 3.38
N LEU A 398 -19.97 -9.47 4.38
CA LEU A 398 -19.56 -8.09 4.17
C LEU A 398 -18.06 -7.99 3.94
N PHE A 399 -17.25 -8.73 4.70
CA PHE A 399 -15.79 -8.69 4.54
C PHE A 399 -15.37 -9.23 3.16
N GLU A 400 -15.96 -10.34 2.73
CA GLU A 400 -15.80 -10.88 1.38
C GLU A 400 -16.22 -9.88 0.32
N SER A 401 -17.42 -9.29 0.45
CA SER A 401 -17.91 -8.29 -0.50
C SER A 401 -17.00 -7.07 -0.60
N LEU A 402 -16.42 -6.61 0.51
CA LEU A 402 -15.47 -5.50 0.51
C LEU A 402 -14.18 -5.88 -0.22
N LEU A 403 -13.58 -7.03 0.08
CA LEU A 403 -12.33 -7.43 -0.56
C LEU A 403 -12.51 -7.72 -2.05
N THR A 404 -13.56 -8.46 -2.42
CA THR A 404 -13.90 -8.72 -3.84
C THR A 404 -14.14 -7.42 -4.58
N GLY A 405 -14.96 -6.51 -4.03
CA GLY A 405 -15.25 -5.24 -4.69
C GLY A 405 -14.03 -4.31 -4.76
N VAL A 406 -13.14 -4.30 -3.76
CA VAL A 406 -11.86 -3.59 -3.83
C VAL A 406 -11.01 -4.11 -4.99
N CYS A 407 -10.89 -5.43 -5.13
CA CYS A 407 -10.16 -6.07 -6.21
C CYS A 407 -10.73 -5.69 -7.58
N GLU A 408 -12.04 -5.84 -7.76
CA GLU A 408 -12.75 -5.51 -9.00
C GLU A 408 -12.56 -4.04 -9.39
N HIS A 409 -12.81 -3.11 -8.47
CA HIS A 409 -12.77 -1.68 -8.74
C HIS A 409 -11.35 -1.18 -8.96
N TYR A 410 -10.37 -1.68 -8.18
CA TYR A 410 -8.96 -1.38 -8.43
C TYR A 410 -8.52 -1.89 -9.80
N PHE A 411 -8.83 -3.14 -10.12
CA PHE A 411 -8.50 -3.76 -11.40
C PHE A 411 -9.13 -2.99 -12.57
N LYS A 412 -10.42 -2.61 -12.45
CA LYS A 412 -11.12 -1.78 -13.42
C LYS A 412 -10.47 -0.40 -13.57
N GLY A 413 -10.09 0.24 -12.47
CA GLY A 413 -9.41 1.54 -12.51
C GLY A 413 -8.05 1.47 -13.19
N LEU A 414 -7.31 0.40 -12.92
CA LEU A 414 -5.96 0.18 -13.46
C LEU A 414 -5.97 -0.20 -14.94
N THR A 415 -6.86 -1.12 -15.30
CA THR A 415 -6.84 -1.78 -16.62
C THR A 415 -7.97 -1.32 -17.52
N GLU A 416 -9.00 -0.62 -17.05
CA GLU A 416 -10.25 -0.31 -17.77
C GLU A 416 -10.98 -1.54 -18.34
N PHE A 417 -10.60 -2.76 -17.95
CA PHE A 417 -11.42 -3.94 -18.24
C PHE A 417 -12.69 -3.89 -17.39
N GLU A 418 -13.83 -4.19 -18.00
CA GLU A 418 -15.14 -4.16 -17.34
C GLU A 418 -15.37 -5.36 -16.41
N THR A 419 -14.66 -6.46 -16.65
CA THR A 419 -14.85 -7.71 -15.91
C THR A 419 -13.55 -8.16 -15.25
N PHE A 420 -13.65 -8.52 -13.98
CA PHE A 420 -12.61 -9.19 -13.20
C PHE A 420 -13.18 -10.52 -12.70
N ASP A 421 -12.37 -11.59 -12.76
CA ASP A 421 -12.74 -12.89 -12.20
C ASP A 421 -12.03 -13.10 -10.85
N PRO A 422 -12.75 -13.08 -9.72
CA PRO A 422 -12.18 -13.28 -8.39
C PRO A 422 -11.92 -14.75 -8.04
N ALA A 423 -12.52 -15.72 -8.77
CA ALA A 423 -12.44 -17.15 -8.45
C ALA A 423 -11.00 -17.69 -8.21
N PRO A 424 -9.96 -17.27 -8.95
CA PRO A 424 -8.59 -17.77 -8.82
C PRO A 424 -7.92 -17.46 -7.49
N PHE A 425 -8.42 -16.43 -6.80
CA PHE A 425 -7.80 -15.90 -5.59
C PHE A 425 -8.36 -16.55 -4.32
N ASN A 426 -9.46 -17.33 -4.43
CA ASN A 426 -10.13 -17.98 -3.32
C ASN A 426 -10.32 -17.04 -2.11
N ILE A 427 -10.92 -15.87 -2.37
CA ILE A 427 -11.18 -14.83 -1.37
C ILE A 427 -11.91 -15.40 -0.13
N PRO A 428 -12.93 -16.27 -0.24
CA PRO A 428 -13.60 -16.82 0.94
C PRO A 428 -12.66 -17.50 1.94
N ALA A 429 -11.72 -18.33 1.45
CA ALA A 429 -10.75 -19.00 2.31
C ALA A 429 -9.79 -18.01 3.00
N LEU A 430 -9.42 -16.92 2.32
CA LEU A 430 -8.63 -15.85 2.93
C LEU A 430 -9.42 -15.11 4.01
N ILE A 431 -10.71 -14.82 3.79
CA ILE A 431 -11.58 -14.16 4.78
C ILE A 431 -11.67 -14.98 6.06
N GLU A 432 -11.79 -16.32 5.96
CA GLU A 432 -11.79 -17.19 7.14
C GLU A 432 -10.52 -17.01 7.99
N LYS A 433 -9.35 -16.99 7.35
CA LYS A 433 -8.04 -16.79 8.01
C LYS A 433 -7.90 -15.38 8.59
N LEU A 434 -8.38 -14.37 7.88
CA LEU A 434 -8.40 -13.00 8.36
C LEU A 434 -9.27 -12.86 9.61
N ILE A 435 -10.49 -13.41 9.61
CA ILE A 435 -11.38 -13.38 10.78
C ILE A 435 -10.74 -14.13 11.95
N GLU A 436 -10.17 -15.31 11.71
CA GLU A 436 -9.50 -16.11 12.74
C GLU A 436 -8.42 -15.30 13.47
N LYS A 437 -7.55 -14.61 12.73
CA LYS A 437 -6.37 -13.93 13.27
C LYS A 437 -6.59 -12.48 13.66
N MET A 438 -7.45 -11.74 12.97
CA MET A 438 -7.81 -10.36 13.32
C MET A 438 -8.86 -10.31 14.43
N GLY A 439 -9.65 -11.37 14.60
CA GLY A 439 -10.67 -11.46 15.63
C GLY A 439 -10.14 -11.91 16.98
N ARG A 440 -8.88 -12.32 17.10
CA ARG A 440 -8.29 -12.74 18.38
C ARG A 440 -7.05 -11.93 18.72
N ASP A 441 -7.01 -11.43 19.94
CA ASP A 441 -5.87 -10.66 20.46
C ASP A 441 -4.76 -11.60 20.98
N GLU A 442 -4.34 -12.54 20.11
CA GLU A 442 -3.31 -13.56 20.41
C GLU A 442 -1.94 -12.93 20.66
N HIS A 443 -1.58 -11.91 19.88
CA HIS A 443 -0.26 -11.27 19.93
C HIS A 443 -0.39 -9.83 20.41
N MET A 444 0.02 -9.59 21.66
CA MET A 444 -0.15 -8.29 22.33
C MET A 444 1.17 -7.61 22.74
N GLN A 445 2.29 -8.32 22.61
CA GLN A 445 3.55 -7.94 23.24
C GLN A 445 4.55 -7.29 22.27
N GLU A 446 5.20 -6.24 22.74
CA GLU A 446 6.44 -5.66 22.21
C GLU A 446 7.53 -5.69 23.28
N ALA A 447 8.80 -5.72 22.87
CA ALA A 447 9.93 -5.59 23.78
C ALA A 447 10.68 -4.28 23.53
N LEU A 448 10.72 -3.41 24.54
CA LEU A 448 11.61 -2.25 24.58
C LEU A 448 12.99 -2.74 25.01
N ARG A 449 13.92 -2.83 24.04
CA ARG A 449 15.23 -3.42 24.28
C ARG A 449 16.10 -2.50 25.13
N VAL A 450 17.00 -3.07 25.94
CA VAL A 450 18.00 -2.31 26.73
C VAL A 450 18.68 -1.22 25.90
N GLN A 451 19.07 -1.55 24.68
CA GLN A 451 19.75 -0.59 23.82
C GLN A 451 18.84 0.58 23.37
N ASP A 452 17.53 0.40 23.26
CA ASP A 452 16.57 1.48 22.96
C ASP A 452 16.35 2.33 24.22
N GLN A 453 16.28 1.70 25.39
CA GLN A 453 16.19 2.39 26.68
C GLN A 453 17.38 3.34 26.89
N LEU A 454 18.60 2.86 26.63
CA LEU A 454 19.83 3.66 26.78
C LEU A 454 19.95 4.82 25.78
N ALA A 455 19.15 4.84 24.71
CA ALA A 455 19.14 5.93 23.74
C ALA A 455 18.19 7.07 24.14
N MET A 456 17.27 6.82 25.08
CA MET A 456 16.38 7.83 25.66
C MET A 456 17.11 8.52 26.81
N ASP A 457 16.79 9.77 27.10
CA ASP A 457 17.09 10.35 28.42
C ASP A 457 16.09 9.82 29.47
N ASP A 458 16.22 10.23 30.73
CA ASP A 458 15.42 9.66 31.83
C ASP A 458 13.96 10.15 31.76
N GLU A 459 13.73 11.42 31.38
CA GLU A 459 12.39 11.99 31.20
C GLU A 459 11.65 11.29 30.04
N GLN A 460 12.33 11.12 28.90
CA GLN A 460 11.81 10.39 27.74
C GLN A 460 11.49 8.93 28.08
N PHE A 461 12.34 8.27 28.86
CA PHE A 461 12.13 6.88 29.26
C PHE A 461 10.90 6.73 30.17
N GLU A 462 10.78 7.58 31.19
CA GLU A 462 9.64 7.59 32.10
C GLU A 462 8.33 7.93 31.39
N GLN A 463 8.34 8.96 30.54
CA GLN A 463 7.20 9.35 29.73
C GLN A 463 6.79 8.22 28.78
N PHE A 464 7.75 7.62 28.07
CA PHE A 464 7.49 6.54 27.09
C PHE A 464 6.77 5.34 27.72
N LEU A 465 7.16 4.98 28.95
CA LEU A 465 6.57 3.87 29.69
C LEU A 465 5.20 4.22 30.27
N THR A 466 5.06 5.42 30.83
CA THR A 466 3.82 5.90 31.44
C THR A 466 2.71 6.06 30.39
N GLU A 467 3.03 6.60 29.21
CA GLU A 467 2.10 6.68 28.06
C GLU A 467 1.59 5.32 27.58
N ARG A 468 2.33 4.25 27.90
CA ARG A 468 1.98 2.85 27.57
C ARG A 468 1.38 2.09 28.75
N GLY A 469 0.97 2.81 29.80
CA GLY A 469 0.27 2.26 30.95
C GLY A 469 1.15 1.50 31.94
N VAL A 470 2.48 1.66 31.87
CA VAL A 470 3.39 1.11 32.87
C VAL A 470 3.38 2.02 34.10
N THR A 471 2.85 1.52 35.21
CA THR A 471 2.71 2.29 36.47
C THR A 471 3.90 2.15 37.41
N ASP A 472 4.60 1.02 37.36
CA ASP A 472 5.82 0.76 38.12
C ASP A 472 7.01 0.78 37.15
N ILE A 473 7.74 1.90 37.14
CA ILE A 473 8.80 2.15 36.16
C ILE A 473 10.05 1.35 36.56
N PRO A 474 10.44 0.32 35.78
CA PRO A 474 11.61 -0.48 36.10
C PRO A 474 12.91 0.30 35.86
N ALA A 475 13.99 -0.17 36.48
CA ALA A 475 15.32 0.40 36.28
C ALA A 475 15.75 0.33 34.80
N LYS A 476 16.15 1.49 34.27
CA LYS A 476 16.57 1.68 32.89
C LYS A 476 17.85 0.90 32.58
N GLY A 477 17.85 0.16 31.48
CA GLY A 477 19.04 -0.48 30.91
C GLY A 477 19.42 -1.83 31.55
N GLU A 478 18.67 -2.34 32.52
CA GLU A 478 18.99 -3.64 33.16
C GLU A 478 18.55 -4.84 32.33
N LYS A 479 17.36 -4.77 31.74
CA LYS A 479 16.75 -5.85 30.95
C LYS A 479 15.74 -5.29 29.96
N ASP A 480 15.38 -6.10 28.97
CA ASP A 480 14.30 -5.76 28.05
C ASP A 480 12.97 -5.65 28.81
N ILE A 481 12.16 -4.65 28.47
CA ILE A 481 10.86 -4.39 29.11
C ILE A 481 9.77 -4.84 28.15
N ILE A 482 8.88 -5.72 28.62
CA ILE A 482 7.74 -6.19 27.83
C ILE A 482 6.59 -5.21 27.97
N LEU A 483 6.07 -4.76 26.84
CA LEU A 483 4.99 -3.79 26.73
C LEU A 483 3.78 -4.44 26.07
N ILE A 484 2.59 -4.11 26.55
CA ILE A 484 1.33 -4.59 25.99
C ILE A 484 0.76 -3.50 25.08
N THR A 485 1.03 -3.60 23.78
CA THR A 485 0.69 -2.54 22.81
C THR A 485 -0.16 -3.01 21.64
N GLY A 486 -0.37 -4.32 21.49
CA GLY A 486 -1.12 -4.92 20.39
C GLY A 486 -2.61 -4.56 20.34
N PRO A 487 -3.37 -5.13 19.40
CA PRO A 487 -3.06 -6.39 18.72
C PRO A 487 -2.06 -6.24 17.56
N HIS A 488 -1.17 -7.23 17.44
CA HIS A 488 -0.23 -7.42 16.33
C HIS A 488 -0.69 -8.58 15.46
N LEU A 489 -0.28 -8.59 14.18
CA LEU A 489 -0.39 -9.78 13.32
C LEU A 489 0.98 -10.44 13.22
N GLY A 490 1.23 -11.36 14.14
CA GLY A 490 2.50 -12.08 14.30
C GLY A 490 3.12 -11.85 15.68
N GLU A 491 3.93 -12.81 16.14
CA GLU A 491 4.69 -12.70 17.37
C GLU A 491 5.97 -11.87 17.20
N PHE A 492 6.54 -11.42 18.32
CA PHE A 492 7.80 -10.69 18.30
C PHE A 492 8.91 -11.48 17.59
N ASN A 493 9.57 -10.84 16.62
CA ASN A 493 10.56 -11.44 15.72
C ASN A 493 10.07 -12.67 14.92
N GLN A 494 8.76 -12.85 14.75
CA GLN A 494 8.18 -13.88 13.89
C GLN A 494 7.57 -13.27 12.63
N PRO A 495 7.33 -14.10 11.58
CA PRO A 495 6.53 -13.70 10.43
C PRO A 495 5.10 -13.30 10.81
N ILE A 496 4.40 -12.69 9.86
CA ILE A 496 2.96 -12.41 9.97
C ILE A 496 2.18 -13.69 10.24
N SER A 497 1.15 -13.60 11.09
CA SER A 497 0.29 -14.74 11.46
C SER A 497 -0.68 -15.21 10.36
N ILE A 498 -0.70 -14.52 9.21
CA ILE A 498 -1.60 -14.77 8.08
C ILE A 498 -0.77 -14.87 6.78
N PRO A 499 0.02 -15.94 6.58
CA PRO A 499 0.83 -16.09 5.37
C PRO A 499 -0.01 -16.06 4.07
N GLU A 500 -1.26 -16.54 4.13
CA GLU A 500 -2.22 -16.52 3.01
C GLU A 500 -2.50 -15.10 2.52
N LEU A 501 -2.49 -14.11 3.41
CA LEU A 501 -2.60 -12.70 3.05
C LEU A 501 -1.44 -12.30 2.14
N ILE A 502 -0.20 -12.63 2.51
CA ILE A 502 0.98 -12.27 1.71
C ILE A 502 0.97 -12.98 0.36
N GLU A 503 0.57 -14.25 0.31
CA GLU A 503 0.43 -14.96 -0.96
C GLU A 503 -0.62 -14.30 -1.86
N PHE A 504 -1.76 -13.90 -1.30
CA PHE A 504 -2.79 -13.16 -2.02
C PHE A 504 -2.26 -11.83 -2.58
N LEU A 505 -1.51 -11.05 -1.79
CA LEU A 505 -0.90 -9.80 -2.23
C LEU A 505 0.05 -10.01 -3.41
N PHE A 506 0.94 -11.01 -3.35
CA PHE A 506 1.83 -11.35 -4.47
C PHE A 506 1.07 -11.79 -5.73
N LYS A 507 0.01 -12.58 -5.57
CA LYS A 507 -0.80 -13.06 -6.71
C LYS A 507 -1.53 -11.91 -7.38
N PHE A 508 -2.26 -11.12 -6.61
CA PHE A 508 -3.12 -10.08 -7.18
C PHE A 508 -2.31 -8.93 -7.78
N SER A 509 -1.25 -8.47 -7.10
CA SER A 509 -0.40 -7.36 -7.60
C SER A 509 0.25 -7.71 -8.94
N ALA A 510 0.94 -8.84 -9.04
CA ALA A 510 1.57 -9.27 -10.29
C ALA A 510 0.54 -9.63 -11.38
N PHE A 511 -0.64 -10.15 -11.02
CA PHE A 511 -1.72 -10.37 -11.98
C PHE A 511 -2.23 -9.05 -12.59
N CYS A 512 -2.38 -8.01 -11.77
CA CYS A 512 -2.75 -6.67 -12.21
C CYS A 512 -1.72 -6.08 -13.18
N VAL A 513 -0.43 -6.16 -12.83
CA VAL A 513 0.67 -5.71 -13.70
C VAL A 513 0.64 -6.45 -15.05
N SER A 514 0.50 -7.78 -15.00
CA SER A 514 0.44 -8.63 -16.20
C SER A 514 -0.73 -8.27 -17.11
N SER A 515 -1.91 -8.04 -16.52
CA SER A 515 -3.12 -7.67 -17.24
C SER A 515 -2.99 -6.30 -17.92
N LEU A 516 -2.45 -5.32 -17.19
CA LEU A 516 -2.19 -3.98 -17.74
C LEU A 516 -1.19 -4.04 -18.91
N PHE A 517 -0.12 -4.83 -18.76
CA PHE A 517 0.86 -5.03 -19.82
C PHE A 517 0.22 -5.63 -21.08
N LEU A 518 -0.54 -6.73 -20.94
CA LEU A 518 -1.21 -7.36 -22.07
C LEU A 518 -2.18 -6.41 -22.79
N LYS A 519 -2.91 -5.58 -22.03
CA LYS A 519 -3.77 -4.55 -22.59
C LYS A 519 -2.99 -3.55 -23.44
N LYS A 520 -1.90 -2.98 -22.90
CA LYS A 520 -1.08 -1.97 -23.60
C LYS A 520 -0.47 -2.52 -24.90
N HIS A 521 -0.18 -3.82 -24.94
CA HIS A 521 0.37 -4.50 -26.10
C HIS A 521 -0.71 -5.16 -27.00
N HIS A 522 -1.98 -4.76 -26.87
CA HIS A 522 -3.12 -5.22 -27.68
C HIS A 522 -3.27 -6.75 -27.77
N CYS A 523 -2.88 -7.47 -26.71
CA CYS A 523 -3.05 -8.90 -26.64
C CYS A 523 -4.44 -9.19 -26.05
N THR A 524 -5.44 -9.41 -26.91
CA THR A 524 -6.86 -9.56 -26.55
C THR A 524 -7.23 -10.86 -25.85
N ARG A 525 -6.26 -11.72 -25.51
CA ARG A 525 -6.52 -12.86 -24.64
C ARG A 525 -6.69 -12.35 -23.22
N ASN A 526 -7.93 -12.21 -22.77
CA ASN A 526 -8.22 -12.04 -21.35
C ASN A 526 -7.49 -13.13 -20.58
N LEU A 527 -6.82 -12.75 -19.49
CA LEU A 527 -6.32 -13.68 -18.48
C LEU A 527 -7.53 -14.23 -17.70
N SER A 528 -8.44 -14.90 -18.39
CA SER A 528 -9.44 -15.74 -17.75
C SER A 528 -8.73 -17.05 -17.44
N PRO A 529 -8.54 -17.39 -16.17
CA PRO A 529 -8.06 -18.71 -15.80
C PRO A 529 -9.14 -19.72 -16.15
N GLY A 530 -8.83 -20.54 -17.15
CA GLY A 530 -9.61 -21.75 -17.43
C GLY A 530 -9.40 -22.81 -16.37
#